data_AF-M1AQZ2-F1
#
_entry.id   AF-M1AQZ2-F1
#
_cell.length_a   1.000
_cell.length_b   1.000
_cell.length_c   1.000
_cell.angle_alpha   90.00
_cell.angle_beta   90.00
_cell.angle_gamma   90.00
#
_symmetry.space_group_name_H-M   'P 1'
#
loop_
_entity.id
_entity.type
_entity.pdbx_description
1 polymer ?
#
loop_
_entity_poly.entity_id
_entity_poly.type
_entity_poly.pdbx_seq_one_letter_code
_entity_poly.pdbx_strand_id
1 'polypeptide(L)'
;MKKPRVLHTRTVTNLSFVRAKELMAQIQELVESEPSLSSIEIVEKCFGPQSRSHVFGFGGGVKARDLKGGASSKPELLAELRSTKKENQSLKDCISNFQNEMKELKQLKEFFLAQHPNFQPPIQENDYSDT
;
A
#
# COMPACT_ATOMS: atom_id res chain seq x y z
N MET A 1 -8.55 -43.17 -4.61
CA MET A 1 -8.20 -42.86 -6.02
C MET A 1 -8.08 -41.33 -6.17
N LYS A 2 -6.89 -40.79 -6.48
CA LYS A 2 -6.67 -39.35 -6.67
C LYS A 2 -6.99 -39.00 -8.14
N LYS A 3 -7.91 -38.05 -8.38
CA LYS A 3 -8.11 -37.47 -9.72
C LYS A 3 -6.93 -36.55 -10.04
N PRO A 4 -6.27 -36.67 -11.21
CA PRO A 4 -5.19 -35.76 -11.59
C PRO A 4 -5.77 -34.37 -11.91
N ARG A 5 -5.13 -33.34 -11.35
CA ARG A 5 -5.51 -31.93 -11.48
C ARG A 5 -4.52 -31.23 -12.41
N VAL A 6 -5.08 -30.56 -13.43
CA VAL A 6 -4.49 -29.47 -14.24
C VAL A 6 -3.40 -29.82 -15.27
N LEU A 7 -3.83 -30.12 -16.50
CA LEU A 7 -3.04 -29.91 -17.74
C LEU A 7 -3.55 -28.72 -18.57
N HIS A 8 -4.52 -27.95 -18.05
CA HIS A 8 -5.21 -26.94 -18.85
C HIS A 8 -4.49 -25.59 -18.92
N THR A 9 -3.46 -25.35 -18.10
CA THR A 9 -2.76 -24.05 -18.04
C THR A 9 -1.55 -23.93 -18.97
N ARG A 10 -0.92 -25.05 -19.38
CA ARG A 10 0.23 -25.04 -20.32
C ARG A 10 -0.18 -24.83 -21.77
N THR A 11 -1.38 -25.24 -22.16
CA THR A 11 -1.85 -25.14 -23.55
C THR A 11 -2.25 -23.72 -23.94
N VAL A 12 -2.85 -22.96 -23.01
CA VAL A 12 -3.30 -21.57 -23.26
C VAL A 12 -2.13 -20.58 -23.45
N THR A 13 -1.02 -20.76 -22.72
CA THR A 13 0.16 -19.87 -22.86
C THR A 13 0.88 -20.06 -24.20
N ASN A 14 0.95 -21.31 -24.69
CA ASN A 14 1.54 -21.59 -26.01
C ASN A 14 0.67 -21.06 -27.14
N LEU A 15 -0.65 -21.17 -27.04
CA LEU A 15 -1.58 -20.65 -28.04
C LEU A 15 -1.51 -19.11 -28.15
N SER A 16 -1.37 -18.40 -27.02
CA SER A 16 -1.19 -16.94 -27.05
C SER A 16 0.15 -16.50 -27.65
N PHE A 17 1.21 -17.28 -27.45
CA PHE A 17 2.53 -16.96 -27.99
C PHE A 17 2.62 -17.22 -29.49
N VAL A 18 2.03 -18.33 -29.97
CA VAL A 18 1.93 -18.64 -31.40
C VAL A 18 1.13 -17.55 -32.12
N ARG A 19 -0.02 -17.16 -31.58
CA ARG A 19 -0.85 -16.09 -32.14
C ARG A 19 -0.13 -14.73 -32.17
N ALA A 20 0.67 -14.42 -31.16
CA ALA A 20 1.47 -13.19 -31.16
C ALA A 20 2.53 -13.18 -32.27
N LYS A 21 3.17 -14.33 -32.53
CA LYS A 21 4.14 -14.47 -33.64
C LYS A 21 3.49 -14.32 -35.00
N GLU A 22 2.35 -14.96 -35.23
CA GLU A 22 1.59 -14.84 -36.47
C GLU A 22 1.19 -13.39 -36.76
N LEU A 23 0.75 -12.67 -35.72
CA LEU A 23 0.35 -11.27 -35.83
C LEU A 23 1.54 -10.34 -36.12
N MET A 24 2.70 -10.58 -35.49
CA MET A 24 3.93 -9.84 -35.81
C MET A 24 4.35 -10.06 -37.27
N ALA A 25 4.24 -11.29 -37.78
CA ALA A 25 4.52 -11.57 -39.18
C ALA A 25 3.53 -10.87 -40.13
N GLN A 26 2.23 -10.87 -39.81
CA GLN A 26 1.21 -10.16 -40.60
C GLN A 26 1.45 -8.64 -40.64
N ILE A 27 1.84 -8.04 -39.51
CA ILE A 27 2.16 -6.59 -39.48
C ILE A 27 3.39 -6.30 -40.34
N GLN A 28 4.44 -7.13 -40.22
CA GLN A 28 5.66 -6.96 -41.02
C GLN A 28 5.36 -7.07 -42.51
N GLU A 29 4.60 -8.08 -42.93
CA GLU A 29 4.17 -8.29 -44.31
C GLU A 29 3.35 -7.10 -44.84
N LEU A 30 2.44 -6.56 -44.02
CA LEU A 30 1.61 -5.43 -44.41
C LEU A 30 2.42 -4.13 -44.59
N VAL A 31 3.40 -3.90 -43.71
CA VAL A 31 4.33 -2.76 -43.79
C VAL A 31 5.18 -2.83 -45.06
N GLU A 32 5.63 -4.04 -45.44
CA GLU A 32 6.47 -4.26 -46.62
C GLU A 32 5.67 -4.19 -47.94
N SER A 33 4.45 -4.73 -47.95
CA SER A 33 3.59 -4.77 -49.14
C SER A 33 2.88 -3.44 -49.42
N GLU A 34 2.48 -2.69 -48.38
CA GLU A 34 1.76 -1.42 -48.50
C GLU A 34 2.42 -0.31 -47.65
N PRO A 35 3.61 0.18 -48.03
CA PRO A 35 4.38 1.14 -47.24
C PRO A 35 3.72 2.53 -47.12
N SER A 36 2.70 2.81 -47.93
CA SER A 36 1.92 4.05 -47.89
C SER A 36 0.86 4.08 -46.80
N LEU A 37 0.55 2.94 -46.17
CA LEU A 37 -0.41 2.91 -45.07
C LEU A 37 0.12 3.65 -43.85
N SER A 38 -0.77 4.39 -43.21
CA SER A 38 -0.48 4.96 -41.90
C SER A 38 -0.47 3.88 -40.82
N SER A 39 0.25 4.10 -39.73
CA SER A 39 0.35 3.13 -38.63
C SER A 39 -1.01 2.75 -38.02
N ILE A 40 -2.00 3.64 -38.06
CA ILE A 40 -3.35 3.34 -37.56
C ILE A 40 -4.11 2.39 -38.50
N GLU A 41 -3.99 2.55 -39.81
CA GLU A 41 -4.62 1.65 -40.80
C GLU A 41 -4.03 0.23 -40.74
N ILE A 42 -2.71 0.14 -40.52
CA ILE A 42 -2.02 -1.13 -40.31
C ILE A 42 -2.58 -1.86 -39.07
N VAL A 43 -2.74 -1.13 -37.97
CA VAL A 43 -3.31 -1.68 -36.73
C VAL A 43 -4.77 -2.07 -36.92
N GLU A 44 -5.58 -1.26 -37.60
CA GLU A 44 -7.00 -1.60 -37.84
C GLU A 44 -7.17 -2.82 -38.75
N LYS A 45 -6.30 -3.01 -39.75
CA LYS A 45 -6.30 -4.21 -40.59
C LYS A 45 -5.98 -5.49 -39.81
N CYS A 46 -5.06 -5.42 -38.85
CA CYS A 46 -4.64 -6.58 -38.06
C CYS A 46 -5.53 -6.86 -36.83
N PHE A 47 -6.10 -5.82 -36.20
CA PHE A 47 -6.81 -5.91 -34.92
C PHE A 47 -8.29 -5.51 -34.99
N GLY A 48 -8.78 -5.06 -36.15
CA GLY A 48 -10.10 -4.49 -36.34
C GLY A 48 -10.18 -3.01 -35.94
N PRO A 49 -11.33 -2.34 -36.19
CA PRO A 49 -11.50 -0.91 -35.91
C PRO A 49 -11.08 -0.53 -34.48
N GLN A 50 -10.20 0.46 -34.34
CA GLN A 50 -9.70 0.89 -33.03
C GLN A 50 -10.33 2.23 -32.64
N SER A 51 -10.87 2.32 -31.42
CA SER A 51 -11.33 3.62 -30.92
C SER A 51 -10.13 4.45 -30.46
N ARG A 52 -10.08 5.76 -30.76
CA ARG A 52 -9.00 6.65 -30.29
C ARG A 52 -8.90 6.74 -28.76
N SER A 53 -9.96 6.35 -28.05
CA SER A 53 -10.01 6.25 -26.58
C SER A 53 -9.53 4.90 -26.01
N HIS A 54 -9.39 3.87 -26.86
CA HIS A 54 -9.07 2.51 -26.43
C HIS A 54 -8.32 1.78 -27.54
N VAL A 55 -6.99 1.70 -27.38
CA VAL A 55 -6.12 0.91 -28.25
C VAL A 55 -5.96 -0.48 -27.64
N PHE A 56 -6.33 -1.53 -28.37
CA PHE A 56 -6.05 -2.91 -27.97
C PHE A 56 -4.58 -3.24 -28.26
N GLY A 57 -3.75 -3.26 -27.21
CA GLY A 57 -2.40 -3.83 -27.25
C GLY A 57 -2.36 -5.20 -26.59
N PHE A 58 -1.70 -6.18 -27.20
CA PHE A 58 -1.29 -7.43 -26.53
C PHE A 58 -0.08 -7.16 -25.61
N GLY A 59 -0.29 -6.34 -24.59
CA GLY A 59 0.51 -6.30 -23.38
C GLY A 59 -0.47 -6.56 -22.25
N GLY A 60 -0.20 -7.54 -21.39
CA GLY A 60 -1.10 -7.88 -20.28
C GLY A 60 -1.35 -6.66 -19.40
N GLY A 61 -2.37 -5.87 -19.73
CA GLY A 61 -2.75 -4.70 -18.96
C GLY A 61 -3.02 -5.12 -17.52
N VAL A 62 -2.74 -4.23 -16.58
CA VAL A 62 -3.05 -4.42 -15.16
C VAL A 62 -4.51 -4.87 -15.07
N LYS A 63 -4.73 -6.15 -14.80
CA LYS A 63 -6.08 -6.71 -14.71
C LYS A 63 -6.67 -6.23 -13.39
N ALA A 64 -8.00 -6.16 -13.29
CA ALA A 64 -8.66 -5.81 -12.03
C ALA A 64 -8.20 -6.68 -10.83
N ARG A 65 -7.71 -7.90 -11.10
CA ARG A 65 -7.10 -8.80 -10.10
C ARG A 65 -5.69 -8.37 -9.64
N ASP A 66 -4.94 -7.66 -10.48
CA ASP A 66 -3.62 -7.12 -10.17
C ASP A 66 -3.75 -5.85 -9.29
N LEU A 67 -4.93 -5.20 -9.30
CA LEU A 67 -5.33 -4.16 -8.34
C LEU A 67 -5.87 -4.73 -7.02
N LYS A 68 -6.17 -6.03 -6.98
CA LYS A 68 -6.63 -6.73 -5.77
C LYS A 68 -5.43 -7.18 -4.93
N GLY A 69 -4.54 -6.24 -4.64
CA GLY A 69 -3.67 -6.37 -3.46
C GLY A 69 -4.56 -6.47 -2.22
N GLY A 70 -4.07 -7.12 -1.15
CA GLY A 70 -4.77 -7.30 0.12
C GLY A 70 -5.03 -5.99 0.86
N ALA A 71 -5.79 -5.09 0.25
CA ALA A 71 -6.25 -3.85 0.84
C ALA A 71 -7.48 -4.17 1.68
N SER A 72 -7.40 -3.79 2.96
CA SER A 72 -8.51 -3.85 3.90
C SER A 72 -9.75 -3.18 3.30
N SER A 73 -10.93 -3.76 3.55
CA SER A 73 -12.16 -3.27 2.95
C SER A 73 -12.47 -1.86 3.46
N LYS A 74 -13.18 -1.04 2.66
CA LYS A 74 -13.60 0.31 3.08
C LYS A 74 -14.21 0.37 4.50
N PRO A 75 -15.12 -0.55 4.91
CA PRO A 75 -15.64 -0.53 6.28
C PRO A 75 -14.60 -0.90 7.34
N GLU A 76 -13.67 -1.82 7.07
CA GLU A 76 -12.58 -2.16 7.99
C GLU A 76 -11.66 -0.95 8.23
N LEU A 77 -11.26 -0.25 7.16
CA LEU A 77 -10.44 0.97 7.26
C LEU A 77 -11.15 2.06 8.08
N LEU A 78 -12.47 2.20 7.93
CA LEU A 78 -13.25 3.15 8.72
C LEU A 78 -13.35 2.74 10.19
N ALA A 79 -13.45 1.44 10.49
CA ALA A 79 -13.46 0.92 11.85
C ALA A 79 -12.11 1.16 12.54
N GLU A 80 -11.00 0.84 11.85
CA GLU A 80 -9.64 1.09 12.32
C GLU A 80 -9.41 2.57 12.59
N LEU A 81 -9.76 3.45 11.64
CA LEU A 81 -9.63 4.90 11.79
C LEU A 81 -10.39 5.43 13.03
N ARG A 82 -11.60 4.93 13.28
CA ARG A 82 -12.38 5.32 14.47
C ARG A 82 -11.73 4.81 15.76
N SER A 83 -11.24 3.58 15.76
CA SER A 83 -10.54 2.98 16.90
C SER A 83 -9.30 3.80 17.25
N THR A 84 -8.44 4.07 16.27
CA THR A 84 -7.21 4.85 16.44
C THR A 84 -7.49 6.29 16.90
N LYS A 85 -8.57 6.93 16.40
CA LYS A 85 -8.98 8.26 16.89
C LYS A 85 -9.39 8.24 18.36
N LYS A 86 -10.14 7.22 18.78
CA LYS A 86 -10.57 7.08 20.18
C LYS A 86 -9.39 6.85 21.11
N GLU A 87 -8.46 5.96 20.72
CA GLU A 87 -7.25 5.70 21.48
C GLU A 87 -6.39 6.96 21.61
N ASN A 88 -6.17 7.69 20.52
CA ASN A 88 -5.43 8.96 20.56
C ASN A 88 -6.08 10.00 21.48
N GLN A 89 -7.41 10.08 21.50
CA GLN A 89 -8.09 10.98 22.43
C GLN A 89 -7.86 10.56 23.89
N SER A 90 -8.02 9.27 24.18
CA SER A 90 -7.78 8.72 25.52
C SER A 90 -6.34 8.97 25.99
N LEU A 91 -5.35 8.85 25.11
CA LEU A 91 -3.95 9.12 25.42
C LEU A 91 -3.72 10.61 25.71
N LYS A 92 -4.32 11.51 24.93
CA LYS A 92 -4.25 12.95 25.19
C LYS A 92 -4.85 13.32 26.54
N ASP A 93 -6.00 12.75 26.87
CA ASP A 93 -6.67 13.00 28.15
C ASP A 93 -5.81 12.48 29.32
N CYS A 94 -5.24 11.29 29.17
CA CYS A 94 -4.31 10.70 30.14
C CYS A 94 -3.07 11.59 30.37
N ILE A 95 -2.42 12.04 29.28
CA ILE A 95 -1.27 12.94 29.36
C ILE A 95 -1.65 14.26 30.03
N SER A 96 -2.80 14.84 29.71
CA SER A 96 -3.28 16.07 30.34
C SER A 96 -3.51 15.87 31.84
N ASN A 97 -4.05 14.74 32.26
CA ASN A 97 -4.25 14.43 33.67
C ASN A 97 -2.89 14.35 34.42
N PHE A 98 -1.94 13.60 33.87
CA PHE A 98 -0.59 13.51 34.45
C PHE A 98 0.12 14.86 34.54
N GLN A 99 -0.03 15.72 33.53
CA GLN A 99 0.53 17.07 33.56
C GLN A 99 -0.05 17.92 34.71
N ASN A 100 -1.35 17.78 35.00
CA ASN A 100 -1.99 18.45 36.12
C ASN A 100 -1.46 17.93 37.46
N GLU A 101 -1.41 16.60 37.65
CA GLU A 101 -0.87 15.98 38.87
C GLU A 101 0.60 16.38 39.10
N MET A 102 1.42 16.43 38.05
CA MET A 102 2.81 16.90 38.16
C MET A 102 2.91 18.37 38.54
N LYS A 103 1.98 19.20 38.08
CA LYS A 103 1.92 20.61 38.48
C LYS A 103 1.56 20.75 39.96
N GLU A 104 0.58 20.00 40.43
CA GLU A 104 0.17 19.97 41.84
C GLU A 104 1.30 19.45 42.74
N LEU A 105 1.95 18.36 42.35
CA LEU A 105 3.09 17.80 43.08
C LEU A 105 4.25 18.80 43.15
N LYS A 106 4.53 19.50 42.06
CA LYS A 106 5.55 20.55 42.04
C LYS A 106 5.18 21.69 43.00
N GLN A 107 3.94 22.15 42.99
CA GLN A 107 3.48 23.19 43.92
C GLN A 107 3.58 22.74 45.39
N LEU A 108 3.20 21.50 45.69
CA LEU A 108 3.31 20.93 47.03
C LEU A 108 4.77 20.83 47.48
N LYS A 109 5.67 20.42 46.58
CA LYS A 109 7.11 20.37 46.85
C LYS A 109 7.66 21.76 47.17
N GLU A 110 7.33 22.77 46.37
CA GLU A 110 7.78 24.16 46.63
C GLU A 110 7.22 24.68 47.97
N PHE A 111 5.96 24.39 48.29
CA PHE A 111 5.35 24.77 49.57
C PHE A 111 6.06 24.11 50.76
N PHE A 112 6.40 22.82 50.66
CA PHE A 112 7.12 22.10 51.70
C PHE A 112 8.54 22.66 51.91
N LEU A 113 9.26 22.94 50.82
CA LEU A 113 10.59 23.55 50.88
C LEU A 113 10.55 24.96 51.50
N ALA A 114 9.52 25.75 51.19
CA ALA A 114 9.33 27.08 51.77
C ALA A 114 9.09 27.03 53.29
N GLN A 115 8.42 25.99 53.81
CA GLN A 115 8.22 25.79 55.25
C GLN A 115 9.45 25.23 55.98
N HIS A 116 10.33 24.52 55.28
CA HIS A 116 11.51 23.89 55.85
C HIS A 116 12.80 24.32 55.12
N PRO A 117 13.28 25.55 55.31
CA PRO A 117 14.40 26.12 54.54
C PRO A 117 15.75 25.39 54.75
N ASN A 118 15.87 24.56 55.79
CA ASN A 118 17.07 23.76 56.08
C ASN A 118 16.98 22.30 55.57
N PHE A 119 15.95 21.94 54.80
CA PHE A 119 15.83 20.58 54.27
C PHE A 119 16.76 20.38 53.06
N GLN A 120 17.88 19.69 53.24
CA GLN A 120 18.67 19.16 52.13
C GLN A 120 18.06 17.82 51.69
N PRO A 121 17.65 17.66 50.41
CA PRO A 121 17.24 16.35 49.91
C PRO A 121 18.44 15.38 49.98
N PRO A 122 18.23 14.09 50.31
CA PRO A 122 19.29 13.10 50.29
C PRO A 122 19.96 13.08 48.92
N ILE A 123 21.29 13.11 48.88
CA ILE A 123 22.05 12.89 47.66
C ILE A 123 21.74 11.45 47.22
N GLN A 124 20.98 11.30 46.13
CA GLN A 124 20.84 10.00 45.48
C GLN A 124 22.17 9.69 44.82
N GLU A 125 23.01 8.95 45.54
CA GLU A 125 24.16 8.27 44.97
C GLU A 125 23.61 7.19 44.03
N ASN A 126 23.45 7.54 42.75
CA ASN A 126 23.06 6.59 41.72
C ASN A 126 24.25 5.66 41.50
N ASP A 127 24.26 4.55 42.24
CA ASP A 127 25.14 3.42 42.00
C ASP A 127 24.62 2.67 40.76
N TYR A 128 24.85 3.26 39.58
CA TYR A 128 24.75 2.56 38.31
C TYR A 128 25.90 1.56 38.24
N SER A 129 25.73 0.43 38.91
CA SER A 129 26.53 -0.76 38.65
C SER A 129 26.07 -1.34 37.31
N ASP A 130 26.83 -1.04 36.25
CA ASP A 130 26.81 -1.78 35.00
C ASP A 130 27.34 -3.21 35.27
N THR A 131 26.45 -4.20 35.20
CA THR A 131 26.81 -5.62 35.00
C THR A 131 25.81 -6.27 34.07
#